data_AF-A0A6N2ELC0-F1
#
_entry.id   AF-A0A6N2ELC0-F1
#
_cell.length_a   1.000
_cell.length_b   1.000
_cell.length_c   1.000
_cell.angle_alpha   90.00
_cell.angle_beta   90.00
_cell.angle_gamma   90.00
#
_symmetry.space_group_name_H-M   'P 1'
#
loop_
_entity.id
_entity.type
_entity.pdbx_description
1 polymer ?
#
loop_
_entity_poly.entity_id
_entity_poly.type
_entity_poly.pdbx_seq_one_letter_code
_entity_poly.pdbx_strand_id
1 'polypeptide(L)' 'MATCDLPVHEAVNPSTAALHQLRELLQRDPAFAQDLRTTPSTEAAARLAFEHGVQVTPEALWRNRGTLVSGGLPTWRG' A
#
# COMPACT_ATOMS: atom_id res chain seq x y z
N MET A 1 37.94 9.10 -5.03
CA MET A 1 36.96 8.04 -5.37
C MET A 1 36.98 7.01 -4.26
N ALA A 2 35.96 7.02 -3.40
CA ALA A 2 35.67 5.96 -2.45
C ALA A 2 34.18 6.04 -2.11
N THR A 3 33.42 5.09 -2.67
CA THR A 3 32.06 4.72 -2.32
C THR A 3 31.96 4.43 -0.82
N CYS A 4 30.96 5.01 -0.17
CA CYS A 4 30.14 4.36 0.85
C CYS A 4 28.78 5.06 0.81
N ASP A 5 28.01 4.66 -0.20
CA ASP A 5 26.56 4.69 -0.22
C ASP A 5 26.08 4.04 1.08
N LEU A 6 25.60 4.88 2.01
CA LEU A 6 24.94 4.39 3.21
C LEU A 6 23.63 3.76 2.73
N PRO A 7 23.40 2.44 2.88
CA PRO A 7 22.03 1.97 2.81
C PRO A 7 21.33 2.69 3.95
N VAL A 8 20.42 3.59 3.58
CA VAL A 8 19.49 4.16 4.53
C VAL A 8 18.83 2.96 5.16
N HIS A 9 19.26 2.59 6.37
CA HIS A 9 18.46 1.77 7.25
C HIS A 9 17.28 2.67 7.61
N GLU A 10 16.37 2.82 6.64
CA GLU A 10 15.03 3.31 6.87
C GLU A 10 14.56 2.43 8.00
N ALA A 11 14.37 3.04 9.17
CA ALA A 11 13.65 2.44 10.27
C ALA A 11 12.39 1.86 9.63
N VAL A 12 12.39 0.54 9.43
CA VAL A 12 11.37 -0.14 8.65
C VAL A 12 10.17 -0.13 9.57
N ASN A 13 9.44 0.98 9.52
CA ASN A 13 8.13 1.02 10.09
C ASN A 13 7.42 -0.09 9.32
N PRO A 14 6.93 -1.15 9.98
CA PRO A 14 6.36 -2.30 9.31
C PRO A 14 5.25 -1.87 8.32
N SER A 15 4.59 -0.75 8.65
CA SER A 15 3.68 -0.02 7.79
C SER A 15 4.30 0.41 6.45
N THR A 16 5.52 0.95 6.41
CA THR A 16 6.16 1.42 5.16
C THR A 16 6.54 0.26 4.25
N ALA A 17 7.06 -0.84 4.79
CA ALA A 17 7.36 -2.04 4.01
C ALA A 17 6.09 -2.66 3.40
N ALA A 18 5.02 -2.77 4.20
CA ALA A 18 3.73 -3.25 3.72
C ALA A 18 3.13 -2.35 2.64
N LEU A 19 3.26 -1.02 2.79
CA LEU A 19 2.82 -0.05 1.79
C LEU A 19 3.65 -0.14 0.50
N HIS A 20 4.94 -0.39 0.61
CA HIS A 20 5.80 -0.61 -0.56
C HIS A 20 5.38 -1.87 -1.32
N GLN A 21 5.20 -2.98 -0.62
CA GLN A 21 4.72 -4.23 -1.21
C GLN A 21 3.33 -4.06 -1.86
N LEU A 22 2.43 -3.34 -1.19
CA LEU A 22 1.12 -3.00 -1.74
C LEU A 22 1.26 -2.18 -3.03
N ARG A 23 2.16 -1.19 -3.06
CA ARG A 23 2.39 -0.36 -4.25
C ARG A 23 2.96 -1.18 -5.40
N GLU A 24 3.91 -2.06 -5.13
CA GLU A 24 4.43 -2.98 -6.14
C GLU A 24 3.34 -3.92 -6.68
N LEU A 25 2.46 -4.41 -5.81
CA LEU A 25 1.31 -5.23 -6.21
C LEU A 25 0.34 -4.42 -7.10
N LEU A 26 0.02 -3.18 -6.74
CA LEU A 26 -0.84 -2.29 -7.53
C LEU A 26 -0.24 -1.95 -8.91
N GLN A 27 1.09 -1.92 -9.02
CA GLN A 27 1.78 -1.69 -10.29
C GLN A 27 1.86 -2.94 -11.16
N ARG A 28 2.04 -4.11 -10.53
CA ARG A 28 2.07 -5.41 -11.22
C ARG A 28 0.69 -5.86 -11.67
N ASP A 29 -0.34 -5.58 -10.87
CA ASP A 29 -1.69 -6.07 -11.07
C ASP A 29 -2.70 -4.90 -11.12
N PRO A 30 -3.01 -4.39 -12.32
CA PRO A 30 -3.96 -3.30 -12.47
C PRO A 30 -5.40 -3.71 -12.15
N ALA A 31 -5.72 -5.01 -12.21
CA ALA A 31 -7.03 -5.52 -11.83
C ALA A 31 -7.22 -5.43 -10.32
N PHE A 32 -6.21 -5.86 -9.55
CA PHE A 32 -6.15 -5.63 -8.10
C PHE A 32 -6.25 -4.14 -7.75
N ALA A 33 -5.57 -3.27 -8.51
CA ALA A 33 -5.69 -1.83 -8.30
C ALA A 33 -7.10 -1.29 -8.55
N GLN A 34 -7.83 -1.87 -9.50
CA GLN A 34 -9.22 -1.56 -9.75
C GLN A 34 -10.12 -2.09 -8.62
N ASP A 35 -9.94 -3.34 -8.19
CA ASP A 35 -10.69 -3.95 -7.09
C ASP A 35 -10.50 -3.17 -5.78
N LEU A 36 -9.26 -2.80 -5.46
CA LEU A 36 -8.93 -1.99 -4.28
C LEU A 36 -9.62 -0.61 -4.32
N ARG A 37 -9.79 -0.02 -5.51
CA ARG A 37 -10.52 1.26 -5.70
C ARG A 37 -12.03 1.10 -5.60
N THR A 38 -12.58 -0.01 -6.09
CA THR A 38 -14.03 -0.30 -6.04
C THR A 38 -14.46 -0.81 -4.68
N THR A 39 -13.52 -1.21 -3.83
CA THR A 39 -13.79 -1.67 -2.48
C THR A 39 -14.44 -0.54 -1.66
N PRO A 40 -15.56 -0.80 -0.96
CA PRO A 40 -16.29 0.25 -0.24
C PRO A 40 -15.65 0.68 1.09
N SER A 41 -14.76 -0.14 1.67
CA SER A 41 -14.23 0.06 3.02
C SER A 41 -12.74 -0.27 3.13
N THR A 42 -12.07 0.42 4.06
CA THR A 42 -10.64 0.23 4.32
C THR A 42 -10.32 -1.15 4.89
N GLU A 43 -11.21 -1.73 5.69
CA GLU A 43 -11.06 -3.11 6.19
C GLU A 43 -11.10 -4.14 5.06
N ALA A 44 -12.03 -3.97 4.11
CA ALA A 44 -12.12 -4.84 2.95
C ALA A 44 -10.89 -4.70 2.05
N ALA A 45 -10.33 -3.49 1.91
CA ALA A 45 -9.09 -3.27 1.16
C ALA A 45 -7.88 -3.90 1.86
N ALA A 46 -7.81 -3.84 3.20
CA ALA A 46 -6.78 -4.50 3.99
C ALA A 46 -6.87 -6.03 3.86
N ARG A 47 -8.09 -6.57 3.86
CA ARG A 47 -8.33 -8.00 3.68
C ARG A 47 -7.95 -8.48 2.28
N LEU A 48 -8.29 -7.72 1.24
CA LEU A 48 -7.84 -7.96 -0.13
C LEU A 48 -6.30 -8.00 -0.20
N ALA A 49 -5.62 -7.00 0.37
CA ALA A 49 -4.16 -7.01 0.43
C ALA A 49 -3.61 -8.24 1.17
N PHE A 50 -4.25 -8.65 2.26
CA PHE A 50 -3.88 -9.85 3.01
C PHE A 50 -4.02 -11.14 2.20
N GLU A 51 -5.07 -11.27 1.38
CA GLU A 51 -5.25 -12.42 0.48
C GLU A 51 -4.13 -12.53 -0.57
N HIS A 52 -3.54 -11.39 -0.95
CA HIS A 52 -2.36 -11.33 -1.81
C HIS A 52 -1.02 -11.42 -1.04
N GLY A 53 -1.05 -11.72 0.26
CA GLY A 53 0.13 -11.89 1.11
C GLY A 53 0.74 -10.59 1.64
N VAL A 54 0.06 -9.45 1.47
CA VAL A 54 0.51 -8.14 1.94
C VAL A 54 -0.22 -7.79 3.24
N GLN A 55 0.51 -7.79 4.36
CA GLN A 55 -0.05 -7.41 5.66
C GLN A 55 -0.01 -5.89 5.84
N VAL A 56 -1.08 -5.21 5.44
CA VAL A 56 -1.27 -3.78 5.65
C VAL A 56 -2.45 -3.54 6.59
N THR A 57 -2.30 -2.65 7.57
CA THR A 57 -3.40 -2.28 8.45
C THR A 57 -4.38 -1.35 7.74
N PRO A 58 -5.68 -1.41 8.04
CA PRO A 58 -6.67 -0.49 7.48
C PRO A 58 -6.34 0.97 7.80
N GLU A 59 -5.76 1.25 8.97
CA GLU A 59 -5.26 2.58 9.34
C GLU A 59 -4.11 3.05 8.45
N ALA A 60 -3.14 2.17 8.12
CA ALA A 60 -2.04 2.51 7.23
C ALA A 60 -2.54 2.78 5.81
N LEU A 61 -3.48 1.97 5.31
CA LEU A 61 -4.18 2.20 4.05
C LEU A 61 -4.91 3.55 4.06
N TRP A 62 -5.74 3.81 5.06
CA TRP A 62 -6.48 5.07 5.20
C TRP A 62 -5.55 6.27 5.19
N ARG A 63 -4.48 6.21 5.99
CA ARG A 63 -3.51 7.30 6.14
C ARG A 63 -2.72 7.56 4.86
N ASN A 64 -2.49 6.55 4.04
CA ASN A 64 -1.72 6.62 2.80
C ASN A 64 -2.59 6.55 1.53
N ARG A 65 -3.93 6.66 1.65
CA ARG A 65 -4.87 6.55 0.52
C ARG A 65 -4.58 7.55 -0.61
N GLY A 66 -4.08 8.74 -0.26
CA GLY A 66 -3.74 9.79 -1.23
C GLY A 66 -2.42 9.56 -1.97
N THR A 67 -1.51 8.74 -1.44
CA THR A 67 -0.22 8.42 -2.06
C THR A 67 -0.23 7.07 -2.78
N LEU A 68 -1.07 6.13 -2.34
CA LEU A 68 -1.21 4.80 -2.93
C LEU A 68 -1.98 4.78 -4.24
N VAL A 69 -3.02 5.62 -4.37
CA VAL A 69 -3.94 5.59 -5.51
C VAL A 69 -3.85 6.91 -6.27
N SER A 70 -2.89 7.01 -7.20
CA SER A 70 -2.86 8.11 -8.16
C SER A 70 -4.01 7.94 -9.16
N GLY A 71 -5.05 8.77 -9.06
CA GLY A 71 -6.19 8.75 -9.98
C GLY A 71 -7.56 9.06 -9.36
N GLY A 72 -7.63 9.24 -8.04
CA GLY A 72 -8.86 9.60 -7.34
C GLY A 72 -8.82 9.03 -5.93
N LEU A 73 -9.31 9.80 -4.95
CA LEU A 73 -9.43 9.31 -3.58
C LEU A 73 -10.37 8.10 -3.60
N PRO A 74 -9.91 6.90 -3.21
CA PRO A 74 -10.81 5.76 -3.10
C PRO A 74 -11.92 6.13 -2.12
N THR A 75 -13.17 5.76 -2.45
CA THR A 75 -14.36 6.02 -1.63
C THR A 75 -14.42 5.13 -0.40
N TRP A 76 -13.27 4.72 0.14
CA TRP A 76 -13.19 3.97 1.38
C TRP A 76 -13.95 4.78 2.43
N ARG A 77 -15.01 4.21 2.96
CA ARG A 77 -15.64 4.71 4.17
C ARG A 77 -15.11 3.87 5.33
N GLY A 78 -14.94 4.54 6.47
CA GLY A 78 -14.36 3.98 7.70
C GLY A 78 -14.84 2.56 7.94
#